data_AF-A0A3R6WZ36-F1
#
_entry.id   AF-A0A3R6WZ36-F1
#
_cell.length_a   1.000
_cell.length_b   1.000
_cell.length_c   1.000
_cell.angle_alpha   90.00
_cell.angle_beta   90.00
_cell.angle_gamma   90.00
#
_symmetry.space_group_name_H-M   'P 1'
#
loop_
_entity.id
_entity.type
_entity.pdbx_description
1 polymer ?
#
loop_
_entity_poly.entity_id
_entity_poly.type
_entity_poly.pdbx_seq_one_letter_code
_entity_poly.pdbx_strand_id
1 'polypeptide(L)'
;MWGFSPGFDLQEGVSEPRADSNQVDASTSSSEPLCVLVLSPGDIRHVLATIARSRRWKKRPLHIYLYEKSPECLARALLLLQIVNDWEVPLRQRCNTFLEVFGNALVQGRTAEYIEEKAKQLVELVCNESGRLADVIDLSHLKMKSRDALVETFQSWHTNVPFNLERLRDQRLRHYYENRYDYRNNLVDWDYTQFKEWRNTGIAFEFGDQQYTAPNRTMASYTDAVKKGHGSVSCRGYWLDIVVGPYISFGVDCYRNTTEVAVFNVLSHLHEIETGDIYKMKKVGMTSTHWFCDQENVDARKRAQRIVESFEGVKVHTEVILLSGAAVDLAKKRRYQRRFHHVYVSVHATNLVTSPDVDAPMTTLLADDAKVSVESSVYGTRKNHFRLACLYSL
;
A
#
# COMPACT_ATOMS: atom_id res chain seq x y z
N MET A 1 -4.18 5.76 -7.03
CA MET A 1 -3.10 5.31 -6.15
C MET A 1 -3.49 3.97 -5.57
N TRP A 2 -3.44 2.99 -6.46
CA TRP A 2 -3.21 1.59 -6.19
C TRP A 2 -2.48 1.12 -7.45
N GLY A 3 -1.48 0.26 -7.29
CA GLY A 3 -0.83 -0.32 -8.46
C GLY A 3 -1.66 -1.46 -9.05
N PHE A 4 -1.07 -2.13 -10.04
CA PHE A 4 -1.76 -2.98 -11.00
C PHE A 4 -1.39 -4.46 -10.86
N SER A 5 -1.00 -4.89 -9.68
CA SER A 5 -0.67 -6.28 -9.36
C SER A 5 -1.03 -6.65 -7.92
N PRO A 6 -1.15 -7.93 -7.58
CA PRO A 6 -1.24 -8.37 -6.19
C PRO A 6 0.04 -8.04 -5.41
N GLY A 7 -0.10 -7.83 -4.10
CA GLY A 7 1.07 -7.75 -3.21
C GLY A 7 1.83 -9.06 -3.16
N PHE A 8 3.15 -8.99 -3.20
CA PHE A 8 4.05 -10.13 -3.05
C PHE A 8 5.24 -9.77 -2.18
N ASP A 9 5.93 -10.79 -1.68
CA ASP A 9 7.06 -10.65 -0.78
C ASP A 9 8.34 -10.32 -1.56
N LEU A 10 8.92 -9.15 -1.29
CA LEU A 10 10.13 -8.69 -1.97
C LEU A 10 11.40 -9.42 -1.51
N GLN A 11 11.32 -10.27 -0.49
CA GLN A 11 12.44 -11.16 -0.11
C GLN A 11 12.47 -12.46 -0.93
N GLU A 12 11.39 -12.77 -1.65
CA GLU A 12 11.29 -13.99 -2.44
C GLU A 12 12.33 -14.01 -3.58
N GLY A 13 13.20 -15.01 -3.57
CA GLY A 13 14.27 -15.20 -4.56
C GLY A 13 15.54 -14.39 -4.30
N VAL A 14 15.60 -13.59 -3.23
CA VAL A 14 16.80 -12.83 -2.81
C VAL A 14 17.18 -13.08 -1.35
N SER A 15 16.43 -13.92 -0.65
CA SER A 15 16.67 -14.32 0.74
C SER A 15 16.53 -15.82 0.91
N GLU A 16 17.30 -16.38 1.84
CA GLU A 16 17.21 -17.78 2.22
C GLU A 16 16.02 -17.99 3.17
N PRO A 17 15.15 -19.00 2.92
CA PRO A 17 14.12 -19.38 3.87
C PRO A 17 14.73 -19.75 5.23
N ARG A 18 14.00 -19.47 6.30
CA ARG A 18 14.41 -19.91 7.64
C ARG A 18 14.34 -21.44 7.72
N ALA A 19 15.38 -22.09 8.25
CA ALA A 19 15.39 -23.54 8.45
C ALA A 19 14.34 -23.95 9.51
N ASP A 20 13.67 -25.09 9.31
CA ASP A 20 12.62 -25.64 10.19
C ASP A 20 13.15 -26.15 11.55
N SER A 21 14.47 -26.22 11.76
CA SER A 21 15.05 -26.72 13.00
C SER A 21 15.07 -25.64 14.09
N ASN A 22 14.48 -25.96 15.24
CA ASN A 22 14.58 -25.22 16.51
C ASN A 22 16.01 -25.10 17.08
N GLN A 23 17.06 -25.38 16.28
CA GLN A 23 18.43 -25.09 16.65
C GLN A 23 18.75 -23.66 16.22
N VAL A 24 18.58 -22.74 17.17
CA VAL A 24 19.01 -21.35 17.04
C VAL A 24 20.54 -21.34 17.16
N ASP A 25 21.23 -21.64 16.06
CA ASP A 25 22.62 -21.23 15.94
C ASP A 25 22.63 -19.71 15.75
N ALA A 26 22.85 -18.99 16.83
CA ALA A 26 23.00 -17.53 16.86
C ALA A 26 24.16 -17.01 15.97
N SER A 27 24.91 -17.92 15.32
CA SER A 27 26.07 -17.66 14.47
C SER A 27 25.76 -17.43 12.99
N THR A 28 24.50 -17.55 12.53
CA THR A 28 24.13 -17.41 11.09
C THR A 28 23.33 -16.16 10.73
N SER A 29 23.13 -15.19 11.64
CA SER A 29 22.52 -13.91 11.26
C SER A 29 23.54 -13.04 10.50
N SER A 30 23.24 -12.70 9.24
CA SER A 30 24.05 -11.73 8.48
C SER A 30 23.81 -10.32 9.03
N SER A 31 24.88 -9.59 9.31
CA SER A 31 24.83 -8.18 9.72
C SER A 31 24.63 -7.22 8.55
N GLU A 32 24.91 -7.65 7.33
CA GLU A 32 24.74 -6.83 6.14
C GLU A 32 23.24 -6.66 5.84
N PRO A 33 22.73 -5.47 5.51
CA PRO A 33 21.31 -5.30 5.22
C PRO A 33 20.92 -5.80 3.81
N LEU A 34 19.80 -6.49 3.70
CA LEU A 34 19.09 -6.70 2.43
C LEU A 34 18.40 -5.39 2.04
N CYS A 35 18.94 -4.72 1.02
CA CYS A 35 18.34 -3.48 0.49
C CYS A 35 17.43 -3.77 -0.70
N VAL A 36 16.18 -3.33 -0.62
CA VAL A 36 15.13 -3.48 -1.64
C VAL A 36 14.67 -2.09 -2.08
N LEU A 37 14.58 -1.83 -3.40
CA LEU A 37 14.04 -0.58 -3.95
C LEU A 37 12.67 -0.82 -4.56
N VAL A 38 11.68 -0.02 -4.18
CA VAL A 38 10.30 -0.10 -4.66
C VAL A 38 9.96 1.22 -5.36
N LEU A 39 9.91 1.21 -6.68
CA LEU A 39 9.72 2.41 -7.50
C LEU A 39 8.24 2.63 -7.84
N SER A 40 7.67 3.70 -7.27
CA SER A 40 6.32 4.21 -7.53
C SER A 40 5.22 3.14 -7.46
N PRO A 41 5.16 2.27 -6.43
CA PRO A 41 4.17 1.21 -6.34
C PRO A 41 2.72 1.72 -6.29
N GLY A 42 2.51 3.00 -5.95
CA GLY A 42 1.21 3.65 -5.83
C GLY A 42 0.49 3.33 -4.52
N ASP A 43 0.93 2.30 -3.79
CA ASP A 43 0.43 1.86 -2.49
C ASP A 43 1.46 0.99 -1.75
N ILE A 44 1.09 0.46 -0.58
CA ILE A 44 1.99 -0.30 0.29
C ILE A 44 1.86 -1.82 0.19
N ARG A 45 1.14 -2.41 -0.77
CA ARG A 45 0.85 -3.86 -0.77
C ARG A 45 2.12 -4.72 -0.75
N HIS A 46 3.16 -4.34 -1.48
CA HIS A 46 4.42 -5.09 -1.52
C HIS A 46 5.19 -4.90 -0.20
N VAL A 47 5.21 -3.67 0.33
CA VAL A 47 5.82 -3.36 1.63
C VAL A 47 5.13 -4.16 2.74
N LEU A 48 3.79 -4.14 2.77
CA LEU A 48 2.98 -4.84 3.75
C LEU A 48 3.17 -6.36 3.68
N ALA A 49 3.15 -6.94 2.47
CA ALA A 49 3.40 -8.37 2.28
C ALA A 49 4.81 -8.78 2.73
N THR A 50 5.81 -7.95 2.44
CA THR A 50 7.21 -8.18 2.82
C THR A 50 7.41 -8.09 4.33
N ILE A 51 6.83 -7.07 4.99
CA ILE A 51 6.91 -6.90 6.45
C ILE A 51 6.20 -8.07 7.15
N ALA A 52 4.99 -8.43 6.72
CA ALA A 52 4.23 -9.52 7.29
C ALA A 52 4.97 -10.86 7.22
N ARG A 53 5.67 -11.11 6.10
CA ARG A 53 6.35 -12.37 5.84
C ARG A 53 7.83 -12.36 6.24
N SER A 54 8.32 -11.27 6.83
CA SER A 54 9.72 -11.09 7.22
C SER A 54 10.28 -12.23 8.06
N ARG A 55 9.48 -12.80 8.98
CA ARG A 55 9.89 -13.90 9.86
C ARG A 55 10.06 -15.25 9.16
N ARG A 56 9.62 -15.38 7.91
CA ARG A 56 9.76 -16.59 7.09
C ARG A 56 11.18 -16.77 6.54
N TRP A 57 11.99 -15.73 6.58
CA TRP A 57 13.35 -15.69 6.03
C TRP A 57 14.40 -15.74 7.13
N LYS A 58 15.64 -16.07 6.75
CA LYS A 58 16.81 -16.00 7.63
C LYS A 58 16.96 -14.58 8.19
N LYS A 59 17.27 -14.45 9.48
CA LYS A 59 17.40 -13.15 10.15
C LYS A 59 18.53 -12.32 9.53
N ARG A 60 18.16 -11.18 8.94
CA ARG A 60 19.04 -10.18 8.33
C ARG A 60 18.33 -8.82 8.40
N PRO A 61 19.02 -7.69 8.60
CA PRO A 61 18.40 -6.38 8.46
C PRO A 61 17.82 -6.20 7.04
N LEU A 62 16.66 -5.56 6.93
CA LEU A 62 15.89 -5.35 5.71
C LEU A 62 15.63 -3.85 5.56
N HIS A 63 16.16 -3.26 4.51
CA HIS A 63 15.96 -1.85 4.20
C HIS A 63 15.12 -1.72 2.93
N ILE A 64 13.87 -1.26 3.08
CA ILE A 64 12.92 -1.06 1.98
C ILE A 64 12.92 0.41 1.58
N TYR A 65 13.50 0.73 0.44
CA TYR A 65 13.51 2.07 -0.13
C TYR A 65 12.22 2.28 -0.93
N LEU A 66 11.26 2.98 -0.32
CA LEU A 66 9.99 3.30 -0.96
C LEU A 66 10.11 4.63 -1.68
N TYR A 67 10.21 4.59 -3.01
CA TYR A 67 10.22 5.79 -3.84
C TYR A 67 8.83 6.09 -4.36
N GLU A 68 8.42 7.35 -4.21
CA GLU A 68 7.19 7.87 -4.81
C GLU A 68 7.45 9.28 -5.35
N LYS A 69 6.84 9.59 -6.50
CA LYS A 69 6.97 10.91 -7.12
C LYS A 69 6.14 11.96 -6.37
N SER A 70 4.93 11.59 -5.95
CA SER A 70 3.97 12.51 -5.35
C SER A 70 3.99 12.42 -3.82
N PRO A 71 3.93 13.56 -3.10
CA PRO A 71 3.86 13.56 -1.64
C PRO A 71 2.60 12.85 -1.13
N GLU A 72 1.50 12.87 -1.90
CA GLU A 72 0.25 12.21 -1.53
C GLU A 72 0.36 10.68 -1.50
N CYS A 73 1.14 10.08 -2.41
CA CYS A 73 1.43 8.64 -2.34
C CYS A 73 2.20 8.30 -1.06
N LEU A 74 3.27 9.04 -0.75
CA LEU A 74 4.08 8.82 0.47
C LEU A 74 3.25 9.05 1.73
N ALA A 75 2.47 10.12 1.78
CA ALA A 75 1.59 10.42 2.89
C ALA A 75 0.60 9.27 3.12
N ARG A 76 -0.06 8.79 2.06
CA ARG A 76 -0.98 7.64 2.14
C ARG A 76 -0.26 6.37 2.61
N ALA A 77 0.97 6.12 2.14
CA ALA A 77 1.76 4.99 2.59
C ALA A 77 2.00 5.04 4.10
N LEU A 78 2.37 6.21 4.63
CA LEU A 78 2.55 6.43 6.06
C LEU A 78 1.26 6.24 6.85
N LEU A 79 0.12 6.74 6.34
CA LEU A 79 -1.18 6.53 6.98
C LEU A 79 -1.57 5.05 7.04
N LEU A 80 -1.40 4.32 5.95
CA LEU A 80 -1.72 2.89 5.89
C LEU A 80 -0.79 2.07 6.80
N LEU A 81 0.50 2.41 6.87
CA LEU A 81 1.44 1.81 7.84
C LEU A 81 1.09 2.17 9.29
N GLN A 82 0.63 3.40 9.55
CA GLN A 82 0.17 3.83 10.87
C GLN A 82 -1.07 3.03 11.31
N ILE A 83 -2.03 2.80 10.39
CA ILE A 83 -3.20 1.94 10.63
C ILE A 83 -2.75 0.52 10.96
N VAL A 84 -1.86 -0.07 10.16
CA VAL A 84 -1.34 -1.44 10.37
C VAL A 84 -0.71 -1.59 11.75
N ASN A 85 0.01 -0.57 12.22
CA ASN A 85 0.67 -0.58 13.52
C ASN A 85 -0.22 -0.10 14.68
N ASP A 86 -1.51 0.18 14.48
CA ASP A 86 -2.40 0.64 15.55
C ASP A 86 -2.94 -0.53 16.39
N TRP A 87 -2.09 -1.05 17.30
CA TRP A 87 -2.38 -2.22 18.14
C TRP A 87 -3.51 -2.01 19.16
N GLU A 88 -3.93 -0.77 19.38
CA GLU A 88 -5.05 -0.41 20.23
C GLU A 88 -6.40 -0.78 19.57
N VAL A 89 -6.42 -0.85 18.24
CA VAL A 89 -7.61 -1.21 17.46
C VAL A 89 -7.67 -2.73 17.28
N PRO A 90 -8.80 -3.40 17.58
CA PRO A 90 -8.96 -4.83 17.36
C PRO A 90 -8.63 -5.24 15.93
N LEU A 91 -7.95 -6.38 15.74
CA LEU A 91 -7.44 -6.86 14.46
C LEU A 91 -8.46 -6.76 13.31
N ARG A 92 -9.70 -7.21 13.55
CA ARG A 92 -10.78 -7.17 12.55
C ARG A 92 -11.19 -5.75 12.19
N GLN A 93 -11.34 -4.88 13.20
CA GLN A 93 -11.69 -3.48 12.99
C GLN A 93 -10.58 -2.75 12.23
N ARG A 94 -9.31 -3.00 12.60
CA ARG A 94 -8.13 -2.44 11.93
C ARG A 94 -8.05 -2.86 10.46
N CYS A 95 -8.37 -4.12 10.15
CA CYS A 95 -8.49 -4.59 8.76
C CYS A 95 -9.58 -3.84 7.98
N ASN A 96 -10.76 -3.67 8.58
CA ASN A 96 -11.85 -2.96 7.92
C ASN A 96 -11.48 -1.50 7.67
N THR A 97 -10.94 -0.80 8.68
CA THR A 97 -10.46 0.58 8.55
C THR A 97 -9.36 0.70 7.49
N PHE A 98 -8.42 -0.25 7.44
CA PHE A 98 -7.39 -0.29 6.41
C PHE A 98 -7.99 -0.34 5.00
N LEU A 99 -8.89 -1.29 4.74
CA LEU A 99 -9.51 -1.47 3.42
C LEU A 99 -10.38 -0.28 3.04
N GLU A 100 -11.13 0.27 3.99
CA GLU A 100 -11.94 1.46 3.81
C GLU A 100 -11.10 2.68 3.41
N VAL A 101 -10.01 2.97 4.14
CA VAL A 101 -9.07 4.07 3.81
C VAL A 101 -8.35 3.80 2.48
N PHE A 102 -8.00 2.55 2.22
CA PHE A 102 -7.28 2.12 1.03
C PHE A 102 -8.08 2.30 -0.25
N GLY A 103 -9.34 1.84 -0.28
CA GLY A 103 -10.10 1.66 -1.51
C GLY A 103 -11.37 2.51 -1.67
N ASN A 104 -11.93 3.06 -0.60
CA ASN A 104 -13.21 3.77 -0.70
C ASN A 104 -13.02 5.26 -0.92
N ALA A 105 -13.85 5.82 -1.80
CA ALA A 105 -13.93 7.25 -2.04
C ALA A 105 -14.68 7.97 -0.90
N LEU A 106 -15.69 7.31 -0.32
CA LEU A 106 -16.37 7.75 0.89
C LEU A 106 -16.09 6.78 2.04
N VAL A 107 -15.88 7.35 3.23
CA VAL A 107 -15.62 6.63 4.47
C VAL A 107 -16.71 6.96 5.49
N GLN A 108 -16.76 6.19 6.58
CA GLN A 108 -17.59 6.50 7.73
C GLN A 108 -17.13 7.78 8.42
N GLY A 109 -18.03 8.47 9.13
CA GLY A 109 -17.68 9.66 9.91
C GLY A 109 -16.54 9.41 10.89
N ARG A 110 -16.62 8.31 11.66
CA ARG A 110 -15.56 7.88 12.59
C ARG A 110 -14.22 7.62 11.90
N THR A 111 -14.24 7.13 10.66
CA THR A 111 -13.00 6.87 9.89
C THR A 111 -12.39 8.19 9.42
N ALA A 112 -13.20 9.19 9.05
CA ALA A 112 -12.69 10.52 8.70
C ALA A 112 -12.04 11.22 9.92
N GLU A 113 -12.65 11.13 11.09
CA GLU A 113 -12.08 11.63 12.35
C GLU A 113 -10.78 10.90 12.71
N TYR A 114 -10.77 9.57 12.57
CA TYR A 114 -9.59 8.75 12.77
C TYR A 114 -8.44 9.13 11.81
N ILE A 115 -8.73 9.36 10.53
CA ILE A 115 -7.73 9.85 9.55
C ILE A 115 -7.14 11.17 10.02
N GLU A 116 -7.95 12.12 10.49
CA GLU A 116 -7.46 13.41 11.01
C GLU A 116 -6.57 13.22 12.24
N GLU A 117 -6.96 12.38 13.20
CA GLU A 117 -6.15 12.07 14.38
C GLU A 117 -4.78 11.51 13.96
N LYS A 118 -4.76 10.53 13.04
CA LYS A 118 -3.50 9.95 12.55
C LYS A 118 -2.69 10.93 11.72
N ALA A 119 -3.32 11.82 10.95
CA ALA A 119 -2.64 12.88 10.22
C ALA A 119 -1.84 13.80 11.17
N LYS A 120 -2.42 14.19 12.32
CA LYS A 120 -1.73 14.99 13.35
C LYS A 120 -0.51 14.25 13.91
N GLN A 121 -0.64 12.95 14.18
CA GLN A 121 0.49 12.12 14.64
C GLN A 121 1.58 11.98 13.57
N LEU A 122 1.20 11.91 12.29
CA LEU A 122 2.16 11.84 11.19
C LEU A 122 2.89 13.17 10.94
N VAL A 123 2.27 14.31 11.26
CA VAL A 123 2.99 15.59 11.31
C VAL A 123 4.10 15.53 12.35
N GLU A 124 3.82 15.00 13.55
CA GLU A 124 4.86 14.84 14.59
C GLU A 124 5.97 13.87 14.20
N LEU A 125 5.64 12.80 13.46
CA LEU A 125 6.65 11.91 12.88
C LEU A 125 7.55 12.66 11.90
N VAL A 126 6.99 13.46 10.98
CA VAL A 126 7.79 14.11 9.94
C VAL A 126 8.60 15.28 10.46
N CYS A 127 8.07 16.03 11.43
CA CYS A 127 8.74 17.19 12.01
C CYS A 127 9.76 16.81 13.08
N ASN A 128 9.42 15.85 13.95
CA ASN A 128 10.18 15.56 15.17
C ASN A 128 10.74 14.12 15.21
N GLU A 129 10.54 13.32 14.16
CA GLU A 129 11.01 11.92 14.08
C GLU A 129 10.54 11.09 15.29
N SER A 130 9.31 11.38 15.73
CA SER A 130 8.72 10.83 16.96
C SER A 130 7.41 10.11 16.68
N GLY A 131 7.00 9.26 17.62
CA GLY A 131 5.74 8.54 17.56
C GLY A 131 5.87 7.12 17.04
N ARG A 132 4.73 6.50 16.73
CA ARG A 132 4.61 5.04 16.59
C ARG A 132 5.43 4.42 15.45
N LEU A 133 5.69 5.20 14.40
CA LEU A 133 6.45 4.75 13.23
C LEU A 133 7.92 5.17 13.26
N ALA A 134 8.39 5.85 14.32
CA ALA A 134 9.76 6.38 14.38
C ALA A 134 10.82 5.27 14.22
N ASP A 135 10.57 4.08 14.77
CA ASP A 135 11.50 2.94 14.69
C ASP A 135 11.42 2.18 13.34
N VAL A 136 10.43 2.48 12.50
CA VAL A 136 10.15 1.75 11.25
C VAL A 136 10.39 2.62 10.02
N ILE A 137 10.23 3.93 10.13
CA ILE A 137 10.30 4.87 9.00
C ILE A 137 11.56 5.72 9.10
N ASP A 138 12.39 5.65 8.08
CA ASP A 138 13.54 6.54 7.92
C ASP A 138 13.23 7.68 6.95
N LEU A 139 13.34 8.91 7.45
CA LEU A 139 13.12 10.16 6.73
C LEU A 139 14.44 10.84 6.31
N SER A 140 15.61 10.26 6.62
CA SER A 140 16.93 10.85 6.42
C SER A 140 17.27 11.09 4.94
N HIS A 141 16.57 10.39 4.04
CA HIS A 141 16.72 10.54 2.59
C HIS A 141 15.80 11.62 1.98
N LEU A 142 14.82 12.13 2.72
CA LEU A 142 13.93 13.19 2.27
C LEU A 142 14.57 14.58 2.47
N LYS A 143 14.44 15.44 1.45
CA LYS A 143 14.77 16.86 1.58
C LYS A 143 13.72 17.56 2.45
N MET A 144 14.08 18.66 3.12
CA MET A 144 13.15 19.45 3.94
C MET A 144 11.90 19.87 3.16
N LYS A 145 12.04 20.32 1.91
CA LYS A 145 10.90 20.62 1.02
C LYS A 145 9.91 19.45 0.87
N SER A 146 10.40 18.20 0.84
CA SER A 146 9.53 17.02 0.76
C SER A 146 8.85 16.74 2.09
N ARG A 147 9.51 16.99 3.21
CA ARG A 147 8.90 16.93 4.55
C ARG A 147 7.79 17.98 4.69
N ASP A 148 8.03 19.21 4.26
CA ASP A 148 7.02 20.28 4.25
C ASP A 148 5.79 19.90 3.40
N ALA A 149 6.02 19.32 2.21
CA ALA A 149 4.93 18.85 1.35
C ALA A 149 4.11 17.70 1.97
N LEU A 150 4.75 16.82 2.77
CA LEU A 150 4.04 15.80 3.54
C LEU A 150 3.16 16.44 4.62
N VAL A 151 3.70 17.41 5.37
CA VAL A 151 2.96 18.15 6.40
C VAL A 151 1.74 18.85 5.79
N GLU A 152 1.90 19.55 4.67
CA GLU A 152 0.79 20.18 3.94
C GLU A 152 -0.27 19.14 3.52
N THR A 153 0.19 17.98 3.03
CA THR A 153 -0.72 16.89 2.63
C THR A 153 -1.53 16.37 3.84
N PHE A 154 -0.89 16.12 4.98
CA PHE A 154 -1.57 15.68 6.20
C PHE A 154 -2.58 16.69 6.71
N GLN A 155 -2.21 17.97 6.75
CA GLN A 155 -3.13 19.05 7.15
C GLN A 155 -4.33 19.15 6.21
N SER A 156 -4.15 18.86 4.92
CA SER A 156 -5.24 18.84 3.94
C SER A 156 -6.30 17.74 4.19
N TRP A 157 -6.00 16.79 5.07
CA TRP A 157 -6.91 15.70 5.45
C TRP A 157 -7.79 16.01 6.66
N HIS A 158 -7.60 17.15 7.32
CA HIS A 158 -8.45 17.56 8.43
C HIS A 158 -9.91 17.71 7.98
N THR A 159 -10.84 17.34 8.85
CA THR A 159 -12.29 17.33 8.58
C THR A 159 -12.81 18.73 8.24
N ASN A 160 -12.23 19.76 8.85
CA ASN A 160 -12.55 21.17 8.59
C ASN A 160 -12.09 21.66 7.21
N VAL A 161 -11.17 20.97 6.53
CA VAL A 161 -10.73 21.32 5.18
C VAL A 161 -11.81 20.88 4.17
N PRO A 162 -12.37 21.81 3.38
CA PRO A 162 -13.39 21.48 2.40
C PRO A 162 -12.84 20.54 1.32
N PHE A 163 -13.54 19.42 1.09
CA PHE A 163 -13.21 18.48 0.04
C PHE A 163 -14.47 17.76 -0.44
N ASN A 164 -15.07 18.25 -1.51
CA ASN A 164 -16.24 17.61 -2.13
C ASN A 164 -15.76 16.54 -3.11
N LEU A 165 -15.43 15.37 -2.57
CA LEU A 165 -14.93 14.23 -3.34
C LEU A 165 -15.97 13.77 -4.36
N GLU A 166 -17.25 13.74 -4.01
CA GLU A 166 -18.32 13.26 -4.91
C GLU A 166 -18.37 14.08 -6.19
N ARG A 167 -18.34 15.42 -6.07
CA ARG A 167 -18.31 16.32 -7.23
C ARG A 167 -17.05 16.14 -8.06
N LEU A 168 -15.88 15.99 -7.43
CA LEU A 168 -14.61 15.81 -8.14
C LEU A 168 -14.57 14.46 -8.90
N ARG A 169 -15.09 13.40 -8.27
CA ARG A 169 -15.22 12.09 -8.90
C ARG A 169 -16.26 12.12 -10.02
N ASP A 170 -17.38 12.79 -9.85
CA ASP A 170 -18.39 12.96 -10.89
C ASP A 170 -17.84 13.66 -12.13
N GLN A 171 -17.05 14.74 -11.93
CA GLN A 171 -16.35 15.41 -13.03
C GLN A 171 -15.43 14.46 -13.81
N ARG A 172 -14.71 13.57 -13.11
CA ARG A 172 -13.85 12.56 -13.73
C ARG A 172 -14.67 11.55 -14.53
N LEU A 173 -15.79 11.08 -13.98
CA LEU A 173 -16.69 10.15 -14.67
C LEU A 173 -17.31 10.78 -15.91
N ARG A 174 -17.76 12.04 -15.84
CA ARG A 174 -18.29 12.78 -17.00
C ARG A 174 -17.26 12.94 -18.09
N HIS A 175 -16.01 13.26 -17.72
CA HIS A 175 -14.92 13.36 -18.68
C HIS A 175 -14.58 12.00 -19.32
N TYR A 176 -14.59 10.91 -18.55
CA TYR A 176 -14.25 9.57 -19.06
C TYR A 176 -15.35 8.97 -19.94
N TYR A 177 -16.62 9.11 -19.55
CA TYR A 177 -17.75 8.54 -20.28
C TYR A 177 -18.29 9.44 -21.40
N GLU A 178 -18.05 10.74 -21.32
CA GLU A 178 -18.51 11.76 -22.26
C GLU A 178 -20.03 11.61 -22.54
N ASN A 179 -20.42 11.55 -23.82
CA ASN A 179 -21.81 11.37 -24.26
C ASN A 179 -22.47 10.08 -23.73
N ARG A 180 -21.70 9.14 -23.20
CA ARG A 180 -22.20 7.87 -22.66
C ARG A 180 -22.38 7.90 -21.14
N TYR A 181 -22.15 9.04 -20.47
CA TYR A 181 -22.22 9.16 -19.02
C TYR A 181 -23.59 8.74 -18.45
N ASP A 182 -24.68 9.10 -19.13
CA ASP A 182 -26.04 8.75 -18.73
C ASP A 182 -26.34 7.25 -18.94
N TYR A 183 -25.60 6.60 -19.83
CA TYR A 183 -25.71 5.17 -20.14
C TYR A 183 -24.64 4.31 -19.46
N ARG A 184 -23.83 4.88 -18.56
CA ARG A 184 -22.65 4.20 -17.99
C ARG A 184 -22.95 2.87 -17.29
N ASN A 185 -24.15 2.72 -16.73
CA ASN A 185 -24.59 1.49 -16.09
C ASN A 185 -24.64 0.29 -17.04
N ASN A 186 -24.80 0.56 -18.35
CA ASN A 186 -24.82 -0.45 -19.40
C ASN A 186 -23.42 -0.72 -20.00
N LEU A 187 -22.43 0.10 -19.66
CA LEU A 187 -21.05 0.01 -20.17
C LEU A 187 -20.11 -0.76 -19.23
N VAL A 188 -20.58 -1.11 -18.04
CA VAL A 188 -19.81 -1.93 -17.11
C VAL A 188 -20.00 -3.39 -17.51
N ASP A 189 -18.89 -4.06 -17.84
CA ASP A 189 -18.90 -5.50 -18.14
C ASP A 189 -19.57 -6.29 -17.01
N TRP A 190 -20.45 -7.20 -17.42
CA TRP A 190 -21.46 -7.84 -16.58
C TRP A 190 -20.87 -8.80 -15.52
N ASP A 191 -19.61 -9.22 -15.69
CA ASP A 191 -19.06 -10.38 -15.00
C ASP A 191 -18.72 -10.14 -13.53
N TYR A 192 -18.67 -8.88 -13.06
CA TYR A 192 -18.40 -8.59 -11.64
C TYR A 192 -19.29 -7.47 -11.07
N THR A 193 -20.33 -7.87 -10.34
CA THR A 193 -21.27 -6.96 -9.65
C THR A 193 -20.56 -5.94 -8.73
N GLN A 194 -19.49 -6.37 -8.04
CA GLN A 194 -18.69 -5.51 -7.15
C GLN A 194 -18.00 -4.36 -7.89
N PHE A 195 -17.48 -4.62 -9.09
CA PHE A 195 -16.85 -3.58 -9.92
C PHE A 195 -17.90 -2.58 -10.41
N LYS A 196 -19.11 -3.05 -10.73
CA LYS A 196 -20.23 -2.19 -11.12
C LYS A 196 -20.70 -1.28 -10.00
N GLU A 197 -20.80 -1.81 -8.79
CA GLU A 197 -21.17 -1.03 -7.61
C GLU A 197 -20.12 0.03 -7.32
N TRP A 198 -18.84 -0.35 -7.18
CA TRP A 198 -17.74 0.59 -6.95
C TRP A 198 -17.61 1.66 -8.04
N ARG A 199 -17.77 1.32 -9.33
CA ARG A 199 -17.73 2.32 -10.41
C ARG A 199 -18.85 3.35 -10.30
N ASN A 200 -19.97 3.01 -9.69
CA ASN A 200 -21.06 3.95 -9.46
C ASN A 200 -20.89 4.73 -8.14
N THR A 201 -20.68 4.04 -7.02
CA THR A 201 -20.68 4.64 -5.68
C THR A 201 -19.32 5.19 -5.26
N GLY A 202 -18.23 4.61 -5.79
CA GLY A 202 -16.87 4.84 -5.30
C GLY A 202 -16.54 4.07 -4.02
N ILE A 203 -17.42 3.19 -3.55
CA ILE A 203 -17.24 2.38 -2.34
C ILE A 203 -16.82 0.97 -2.78
N ALA A 204 -15.62 0.55 -2.40
CA ALA A 204 -15.06 -0.74 -2.82
C ALA A 204 -15.28 -1.83 -1.76
N PHE A 205 -15.20 -1.44 -0.48
CA PHE A 205 -15.24 -2.32 0.67
C PHE A 205 -16.33 -1.86 1.63
N GLU A 206 -17.37 -2.68 1.79
CA GLU A 206 -18.50 -2.42 2.69
C GLU A 206 -18.56 -3.46 3.80
N PHE A 207 -18.87 -3.00 5.02
CA PHE A 207 -18.89 -3.83 6.22
C PHE A 207 -20.20 -3.63 7.02
N GLY A 208 -21.08 -4.63 6.97
CA GLY A 208 -22.36 -4.61 7.68
C GLY A 208 -23.25 -3.43 7.25
N ASP A 209 -24.09 -2.95 8.16
CA ASP A 209 -25.07 -1.88 7.89
C ASP A 209 -24.49 -0.46 8.08
N GLN A 210 -23.21 -0.28 7.76
CA GLN A 210 -22.49 0.99 7.97
C GLN A 210 -22.75 1.98 6.83
N GLN A 211 -22.76 3.28 7.15
CA GLN A 211 -22.94 4.36 6.17
C GLN A 211 -21.63 5.07 5.84
N TYR A 212 -21.37 5.27 4.54
CA TYR A 212 -20.16 5.91 4.02
C TYR A 212 -20.52 7.29 3.47
N THR A 213 -20.51 8.30 4.33
CA THR A 213 -20.99 9.66 4.01
C THR A 213 -19.89 10.71 4.05
N ALA A 214 -18.73 10.42 4.64
CA ALA A 214 -17.63 11.37 4.77
C ALA A 214 -16.63 11.22 3.61
N PRO A 215 -16.09 12.31 3.04
CA PRO A 215 -15.09 12.22 1.98
C PRO A 215 -13.80 11.58 2.49
N ASN A 216 -13.29 10.58 1.79
CA ASN A 216 -11.93 10.09 2.00
C ASN A 216 -10.92 11.14 1.49
N ARG A 217 -10.51 12.07 2.36
CA ARG A 217 -9.59 13.17 1.99
C ARG A 217 -8.21 12.69 1.56
N THR A 218 -7.85 11.47 1.93
CA THR A 218 -6.60 10.84 1.52
C THR A 218 -6.59 10.47 0.04
N MET A 219 -7.74 10.52 -0.64
CA MET A 219 -7.88 10.33 -2.09
C MET A 219 -7.69 11.64 -2.89
N ALA A 220 -7.38 12.75 -2.22
CA ALA A 220 -7.01 13.98 -2.92
C ALA A 220 -5.60 13.86 -3.50
N SER A 221 -5.41 14.31 -4.73
CA SER A 221 -4.08 14.50 -5.31
C SER A 221 -4.03 15.71 -6.24
N TYR A 222 -2.83 16.15 -6.59
CA TYR A 222 -2.61 17.21 -7.55
C TYR A 222 -2.19 16.64 -8.91
N THR A 223 -2.67 17.26 -9.98
CA THR A 223 -2.18 17.03 -11.34
C THR A 223 -1.96 18.37 -12.04
N ASP A 224 -0.99 18.43 -12.94
CA ASP A 224 -0.81 19.57 -13.82
C ASP A 224 -1.90 19.56 -14.89
N ALA A 225 -2.64 20.66 -15.01
CA ALA A 225 -3.66 20.85 -16.01
C ALA A 225 -3.34 22.08 -16.85
N VAL A 226 -3.46 21.95 -18.18
CA VAL A 226 -3.28 23.09 -19.09
C VAL A 226 -4.60 23.84 -19.20
N LYS A 227 -4.65 25.08 -18.71
CA LYS A 227 -5.80 25.96 -18.92
C LYS A 227 -5.60 26.68 -20.26
N LYS A 228 -6.59 26.60 -21.16
CA LYS A 228 -6.55 27.33 -22.44
C LYS A 228 -6.22 28.81 -22.18
N GLY A 229 -5.10 29.28 -22.74
CA GLY A 229 -4.61 30.66 -22.61
C GLY A 229 -3.90 31.01 -21.30
N HIS A 230 -3.81 30.10 -20.33
CA HIS A 230 -3.24 30.37 -19.00
C HIS A 230 -2.34 29.21 -18.53
N GLY A 231 -1.28 28.92 -19.28
CA GLY A 231 -0.18 28.03 -18.85
C GLY A 231 -0.61 26.67 -18.25
N SER A 232 0.33 26.04 -17.55
CA SER A 232 0.03 24.88 -16.70
C SER A 232 -0.34 25.37 -15.29
N VAL A 233 -1.42 24.83 -14.73
CA VAL A 233 -1.89 25.09 -13.37
C VAL A 233 -1.99 23.76 -12.64
N SER A 234 -1.45 23.70 -11.42
CA SER A 234 -1.60 22.52 -10.57
C SER A 234 -3.01 22.48 -9.98
N CYS A 235 -3.74 21.40 -10.24
CA CYS A 235 -5.14 21.22 -9.86
C CYS A 235 -5.29 20.10 -8.82
N ARG A 236 -5.74 20.47 -7.62
CA ARG A 236 -6.19 19.51 -6.60
C ARG A 236 -7.50 18.86 -7.03
N GLY A 237 -7.58 17.54 -7.00
CA GLY A 237 -8.78 16.80 -7.40
C GLY A 237 -8.77 15.33 -6.98
N TYR A 238 -9.72 14.57 -7.50
CA TYR A 238 -9.72 13.11 -7.42
C TYR A 238 -9.11 12.57 -8.72
N TRP A 239 -7.82 12.23 -8.72
CA TRP A 239 -7.12 11.74 -9.91
C TRP A 239 -6.81 10.24 -9.86
N LEU A 240 -7.48 9.52 -8.96
CA LEU A 240 -7.34 8.08 -8.85
C LEU A 240 -8.08 7.38 -9.98
N ASP A 241 -7.87 6.07 -10.03
CA ASP A 241 -8.49 5.19 -11.00
C ASP A 241 -10.01 5.10 -10.76
N ILE A 242 -10.73 5.03 -11.88
CA ILE A 242 -12.19 4.97 -11.98
C ILE A 242 -12.64 3.79 -12.85
N VAL A 243 -11.68 2.95 -13.29
CA VAL A 243 -11.88 1.84 -14.22
C VAL A 243 -11.60 0.50 -13.54
N VAL A 244 -10.40 0.28 -13.01
CA VAL A 244 -10.00 -1.05 -12.47
C VAL A 244 -10.36 -1.20 -11.01
N GLY A 245 -10.14 -0.16 -10.20
CA GLY A 245 -10.45 -0.17 -8.78
C GLY A 245 -9.38 -0.87 -7.92
N PRO A 246 -9.51 -0.77 -6.59
CA PRO A 246 -8.45 -1.11 -5.63
C PRO A 246 -8.26 -2.62 -5.43
N TYR A 247 -9.19 -3.40 -5.96
CA TYR A 247 -9.31 -4.83 -5.77
C TYR A 247 -8.06 -5.64 -6.09
N ILE A 248 -7.30 -5.24 -7.10
CA ILE A 248 -6.16 -6.02 -7.55
C ILE A 248 -5.05 -6.14 -6.49
N SER A 249 -4.92 -5.15 -5.61
CA SER A 249 -3.83 -5.16 -4.64
C SER A 249 -3.95 -6.30 -3.63
N PHE A 250 -5.18 -6.70 -3.31
CA PHE A 250 -5.46 -7.69 -2.26
C PHE A 250 -6.53 -8.74 -2.61
N GLY A 251 -7.23 -8.67 -3.74
CA GLY A 251 -8.52 -9.35 -3.96
C GLY A 251 -8.63 -10.30 -5.16
N VAL A 252 -7.56 -10.54 -5.94
CA VAL A 252 -7.62 -11.19 -7.26
C VAL A 252 -7.46 -12.72 -7.29
N ASP A 253 -7.31 -13.38 -6.15
CA ASP A 253 -7.05 -14.83 -6.11
C ASP A 253 -8.31 -15.72 -6.15
N CYS A 254 -9.53 -15.16 -6.22
CA CYS A 254 -10.75 -15.97 -6.27
C CYS A 254 -11.88 -15.43 -7.16
N TYR A 255 -12.66 -16.37 -7.73
CA TYR A 255 -13.79 -16.11 -8.62
C TYR A 255 -15.09 -15.65 -7.91
N ARG A 256 -15.14 -15.59 -6.58
CA ARG A 256 -16.40 -15.47 -5.84
C ARG A 256 -16.64 -14.09 -5.23
N ASN A 257 -15.71 -13.59 -4.41
CA ASN A 257 -15.89 -12.31 -3.72
C ASN A 257 -14.55 -11.63 -3.45
N THR A 258 -14.28 -10.56 -4.19
CA THR A 258 -13.03 -9.79 -4.14
C THR A 258 -12.82 -9.12 -2.78
N THR A 259 -13.90 -8.67 -2.15
CA THR A 259 -13.88 -8.09 -0.80
C THR A 259 -13.50 -9.12 0.25
N GLU A 260 -14.05 -10.34 0.19
CA GLU A 260 -13.68 -11.41 1.12
C GLU A 260 -12.21 -11.82 0.97
N VAL A 261 -11.70 -11.90 -0.26
CA VAL A 261 -10.28 -12.17 -0.51
C VAL A 261 -9.40 -11.06 0.02
N ALA A 262 -9.78 -9.80 -0.21
CA ALA A 262 -9.05 -8.66 0.32
C ALA A 262 -9.03 -8.64 1.85
N VAL A 263 -10.17 -8.92 2.49
CA VAL A 263 -10.27 -9.07 3.95
C VAL A 263 -9.38 -10.20 4.44
N PHE A 264 -9.41 -11.37 3.79
CA PHE A 264 -8.55 -12.49 4.17
C PHE A 264 -7.07 -12.15 4.04
N ASN A 265 -6.65 -11.58 2.91
CA ASN A 265 -5.24 -11.25 2.65
C ASN A 265 -4.72 -10.17 3.60
N VAL A 266 -5.49 -9.10 3.83
CA VAL A 266 -5.12 -8.04 4.79
C VAL A 266 -5.13 -8.57 6.22
N LEU A 267 -6.12 -9.37 6.63
CA LEU A 267 -6.12 -10.02 7.95
C LEU A 267 -4.90 -10.93 8.12
N SER A 268 -4.54 -11.71 7.10
CA SER A 268 -3.35 -12.56 7.14
C SER A 268 -2.09 -11.73 7.38
N HIS A 269 -1.94 -10.62 6.67
CA HIS A 269 -0.81 -9.72 6.87
C HIS A 269 -0.80 -9.12 8.28
N LEU A 270 -1.91 -8.54 8.74
CA LEU A 270 -1.98 -7.93 10.06
C LEU A 270 -1.73 -8.95 11.18
N HIS A 271 -2.25 -10.18 11.04
CA HIS A 271 -2.03 -11.26 12.00
C HIS A 271 -0.56 -11.67 12.05
N GLU A 272 0.07 -11.92 10.90
CA GLU A 272 1.49 -12.29 10.84
C GLU A 272 2.40 -11.21 11.41
N ILE A 273 2.07 -9.92 11.22
CA ILE A 273 2.82 -8.81 11.83
C ILE A 273 2.66 -8.84 13.36
N GLU A 274 1.45 -9.06 13.88
CA GLU A 274 1.14 -9.08 15.32
C GLU A 274 1.79 -10.25 16.06
N THR A 275 1.57 -11.47 15.54
CA THR A 275 1.88 -12.72 16.23
C THR A 275 3.21 -13.31 15.76
N GLY A 276 3.60 -13.04 14.52
CA GLY A 276 4.67 -13.76 13.83
C GLY A 276 4.29 -15.12 13.29
N ASP A 277 3.04 -15.55 13.51
CA ASP A 277 2.52 -16.84 13.07
C ASP A 277 1.71 -16.70 11.79
N ILE A 278 1.79 -17.70 10.92
CA ILE A 278 0.99 -17.76 9.69
C ILE A 278 -0.49 -17.81 10.07
N TYR A 279 -1.27 -16.89 9.52
CA TYR A 279 -2.72 -16.87 9.73
C TYR A 279 -3.37 -18.13 9.16
N LYS A 280 -4.10 -18.85 10.01
CA LYS A 280 -4.89 -20.03 9.62
C LYS A 280 -6.36 -19.71 9.83
N MET A 281 -7.15 -19.67 8.76
CA MET A 281 -8.61 -19.55 8.91
C MET A 281 -9.15 -20.78 9.66
N LYS A 282 -9.88 -20.54 10.75
CA LYS A 282 -10.73 -21.57 11.36
C LYS A 282 -11.86 -21.86 10.37
N LYS A 283 -12.00 -23.12 9.92
CA LYS A 283 -13.16 -23.54 9.14
C LYS A 283 -14.40 -23.38 10.01
N VAL A 284 -15.12 -22.27 9.85
CA VAL A 284 -16.50 -22.15 10.34
C VAL A 284 -17.38 -22.86 9.30
N GLY A 285 -18.21 -23.80 9.75
CA GLY A 285 -19.03 -24.65 8.90
C GLY A 285 -19.85 -23.82 7.89
N MET A 286 -19.86 -24.26 6.63
CA MET A 286 -20.63 -23.70 5.53
C MET A 286 -22.14 -23.85 5.79
N THR A 287 -22.73 -23.02 6.64
CA THR A 287 -24.17 -22.80 6.67
C THR A 287 -24.49 -21.39 7.14
N SER A 288 -25.10 -20.63 6.22
CA SER A 288 -25.99 -19.50 6.44
C SER A 288 -25.43 -18.10 6.71
N THR A 289 -26.03 -17.18 5.97
CA THR A 289 -25.90 -15.74 5.77
C THR A 289 -26.14 -14.89 7.03
N HIS A 290 -25.46 -15.18 8.14
CA HIS A 290 -25.50 -14.32 9.32
C HIS A 290 -24.11 -14.18 9.96
N TRP A 291 -23.37 -13.16 9.53
CA TRP A 291 -22.13 -12.75 10.20
C TRP A 291 -22.45 -11.71 11.28
N PHE A 292 -22.98 -12.15 12.42
CA PHE A 292 -23.06 -11.33 13.63
C PHE A 292 -21.99 -11.74 14.65
N CYS A 293 -21.30 -10.69 15.12
CA CYS A 293 -20.82 -10.39 16.46
C CYS A 293 -20.20 -11.47 17.36
N ASP A 294 -18.97 -11.15 17.77
CA ASP A 294 -18.29 -11.47 19.04
C ASP A 294 -18.01 -12.91 19.45
N GLN A 295 -16.69 -13.20 19.47
CA GLN A 295 -16.00 -13.41 20.75
C GLN A 295 -14.48 -13.33 20.55
N GLU A 296 -13.88 -12.18 20.86
CA GLU A 296 -12.47 -12.14 21.25
C GLU A 296 -12.15 -10.88 22.11
N ASN A 297 -12.93 -10.70 23.17
CA ASN A 297 -12.51 -9.91 24.35
C ASN A 297 -11.57 -10.74 25.24
N VAL A 298 -10.48 -11.24 24.66
CA VAL A 298 -9.40 -11.86 25.43
C VAL A 298 -8.30 -10.83 25.65
N ASP A 299 -8.33 -10.32 26.89
CA ASP A 299 -7.30 -9.68 27.70
C ASP A 299 -6.22 -8.87 26.94
N ALA A 300 -6.42 -7.56 26.87
CA ALA A 300 -5.49 -6.59 26.29
C ALA A 300 -4.06 -6.71 26.88
N ARG A 301 -3.92 -7.19 28.13
CA ARG A 301 -2.60 -7.43 28.76
C ARG A 301 -1.85 -8.61 28.15
N LYS A 302 -2.55 -9.70 27.80
CA LYS A 302 -1.94 -10.87 27.12
C LYS A 302 -1.61 -10.58 25.67
N ARG A 303 -2.32 -9.65 25.02
CA ARG A 303 -1.92 -9.11 23.70
C ARG A 303 -0.67 -8.26 23.84
N ALA A 304 -0.64 -7.30 24.76
CA ALA A 304 0.53 -6.45 25.01
C ALA A 304 1.80 -7.25 25.34
N GLN A 305 1.70 -8.33 26.12
CA GLN A 305 2.84 -9.17 26.49
C GLN A 305 3.36 -10.01 25.31
N ARG A 306 2.47 -10.62 24.51
CA ARG A 306 2.85 -11.30 23.26
C ARG A 306 3.37 -10.35 22.19
N ILE A 307 2.84 -9.13 22.14
CA ILE A 307 3.33 -8.03 21.30
C ILE A 307 4.78 -7.69 21.66
N VAL A 308 5.13 -7.58 22.94
CA VAL A 308 6.51 -7.30 23.39
C VAL A 308 7.48 -8.44 23.01
N GLU A 309 7.09 -9.70 23.23
CA GLU A 309 7.91 -10.87 22.87
C GLU A 309 8.02 -11.08 21.35
N SER A 310 6.97 -10.78 20.60
CA SER A 310 6.99 -10.83 19.13
C SER A 310 7.83 -9.69 18.54
N PHE A 311 8.03 -8.60 19.29
CA PHE A 311 8.74 -7.42 18.83
C PHE A 311 10.26 -7.44 19.02
N GLU A 312 10.82 -8.19 19.98
CA GLU A 312 12.29 -8.31 20.12
C GLU A 312 12.97 -8.83 18.83
N GLY A 313 12.24 -9.54 17.98
CA GLY A 313 12.74 -10.06 16.69
C GLY A 313 12.34 -9.29 15.43
N VAL A 314 11.35 -8.39 15.47
CA VAL A 314 10.87 -7.64 14.28
C VAL A 314 11.25 -6.16 14.34
N LYS A 315 11.29 -5.55 15.53
CA LYS A 315 11.57 -4.10 15.70
C LYS A 315 12.98 -3.68 15.29
N VAL A 316 13.93 -4.60 15.21
CA VAL A 316 15.35 -4.28 14.99
C VAL A 316 15.81 -4.57 13.56
N HIS A 317 14.94 -5.11 12.70
CA HIS A 317 15.38 -5.66 11.40
C HIS A 317 14.65 -5.13 10.17
N THR A 318 13.60 -4.31 10.24
CA THR A 318 12.99 -3.75 9.02
C THR A 318 12.82 -2.25 9.10
N GLU A 319 13.45 -1.54 8.17
CA GLU A 319 13.39 -0.09 8.03
C GLU A 319 12.83 0.26 6.65
N VAL A 320 11.83 1.15 6.61
CA VAL A 320 11.24 1.68 5.38
C VAL A 320 11.76 3.10 5.17
N ILE A 321 12.64 3.25 4.19
CA ILE A 321 13.35 4.47 3.88
C ILE A 321 12.61 5.21 2.78
N LEU A 322 12.12 6.41 3.06
CA LEU A 322 11.32 7.17 2.11
C LEU A 322 12.20 7.92 1.11
N LEU A 323 11.88 7.77 -0.17
CA LEU A 323 12.55 8.49 -1.26
C LEU A 323 11.53 9.34 -2.04
N SER A 324 11.96 10.53 -2.43
CA SER A 324 11.19 11.46 -3.26
C SER A 324 12.08 12.17 -4.29
N GLY A 325 11.46 12.95 -5.18
CA GLY A 325 12.15 13.77 -6.17
C GLY A 325 12.07 13.17 -7.57
N ALA A 326 13.13 13.33 -8.37
CA ALA A 326 13.21 12.71 -9.69
C ALA A 326 13.92 11.35 -9.58
N ALA A 327 13.24 10.27 -9.97
CA ALA A 327 13.79 8.92 -9.87
C ALA A 327 15.10 8.73 -10.66
N VAL A 328 15.24 9.43 -11.80
CA VAL A 328 16.47 9.41 -12.62
C VAL A 328 17.71 9.89 -11.85
N ASP A 329 17.52 10.71 -10.81
CA ASP A 329 18.62 11.18 -9.97
C ASP A 329 19.11 10.11 -9.00
N LEU A 330 18.37 8.99 -8.82
CA LEU A 330 18.82 7.89 -7.96
C LEU A 330 20.09 7.26 -8.54
N ALA A 331 20.12 6.95 -9.84
CA ALA A 331 21.28 6.35 -10.51
C ALA A 331 22.52 7.26 -10.48
N LYS A 332 22.33 8.58 -10.41
CA LYS A 332 23.42 9.57 -10.34
C LYS A 332 24.08 9.65 -8.97
N LYS A 333 23.44 9.15 -7.91
CA LYS A 333 23.93 9.27 -6.54
C LYS A 333 24.78 8.07 -6.15
N ARG A 334 26.06 8.32 -5.87
CA ARG A 334 27.03 7.30 -5.45
C ARG A 334 26.57 6.41 -4.30
N ARG A 335 25.77 6.95 -3.36
CA ARG A 335 25.23 6.22 -2.19
C ARG A 335 24.27 5.08 -2.53
N TYR A 336 23.76 5.02 -3.76
CA TYR A 336 22.82 3.98 -4.23
C TYR A 336 23.42 3.05 -5.27
N GLN A 337 24.66 3.30 -5.70
CA GLN A 337 25.32 2.44 -6.68
C GLN A 337 25.54 1.05 -6.08
N ARG A 338 25.17 0.02 -6.84
CA ARG A 338 25.29 -1.40 -6.48
C ARG A 338 24.72 -1.75 -5.10
N ARG A 339 23.64 -1.08 -4.70
CA ARG A 339 23.08 -1.20 -3.35
C ARG A 339 21.93 -2.18 -3.27
N PHE A 340 21.10 -2.29 -4.30
CA PHE A 340 19.82 -3.00 -4.18
C PHE A 340 19.93 -4.43 -4.68
N HIS A 341 19.53 -5.36 -3.82
CA HIS A 341 19.45 -6.80 -4.10
C HIS A 341 18.12 -7.13 -4.80
N HIS A 342 17.11 -6.28 -4.66
CA HIS A 342 15.86 -6.39 -5.41
C HIS A 342 15.36 -4.99 -5.79
N VAL A 343 15.03 -4.80 -7.07
CA VAL A 343 14.35 -3.60 -7.56
C VAL A 343 12.99 -3.97 -8.13
N TYR A 344 11.93 -3.41 -7.55
CA TYR A 344 10.58 -3.45 -8.10
C TYR A 344 10.29 -2.17 -8.89
N VAL A 345 9.81 -2.33 -10.13
CA VAL A 345 9.44 -1.24 -11.04
C VAL A 345 7.94 -1.33 -11.35
N SER A 346 7.15 -0.36 -10.89
CA SER A 346 5.72 -0.32 -11.23
C SER A 346 5.47 0.13 -12.67
N VAL A 347 4.21 -0.01 -13.13
CA VAL A 347 3.79 0.54 -14.44
C VAL A 347 4.03 2.06 -14.54
N HIS A 348 4.01 2.76 -13.39
CA HIS A 348 4.21 4.21 -13.29
C HIS A 348 5.69 4.63 -13.34
N ALA A 349 6.61 3.67 -13.31
CA ALA A 349 8.06 3.88 -13.34
C ALA A 349 8.74 3.24 -14.58
N THR A 350 7.97 2.71 -15.52
CA THR A 350 8.47 2.04 -16.74
C THR A 350 9.34 2.94 -17.61
N ASN A 351 9.07 4.25 -17.63
CA ASN A 351 9.88 5.25 -18.33
C ASN A 351 11.34 5.29 -17.86
N LEU A 352 11.62 4.88 -16.62
CA LEU A 352 12.98 4.80 -16.08
C LEU A 352 13.78 3.64 -16.68
N VAL A 353 13.09 2.65 -17.24
CA VAL A 353 13.68 1.47 -17.87
C VAL A 353 13.77 1.66 -19.39
N THR A 354 12.74 2.24 -20.02
CA THR A 354 12.64 2.35 -21.48
C THR A 354 13.37 3.54 -22.10
N SER A 355 13.73 4.55 -21.31
CA SER A 355 14.52 5.71 -21.77
C SER A 355 15.65 6.00 -20.77
N PRO A 356 16.63 5.10 -20.64
CA PRO A 356 17.68 5.24 -19.64
C PRO A 356 18.59 6.43 -19.95
N ASP A 357 18.98 7.15 -18.89
CA ASP A 357 20.08 8.10 -18.97
C ASP A 357 21.36 7.32 -19.31
N VAL A 358 21.98 7.63 -20.45
CA VAL A 358 23.14 6.89 -20.96
C VAL A 358 24.32 6.95 -19.98
N ASP A 359 24.46 8.07 -19.27
CA ASP A 359 25.56 8.29 -18.33
C ASP A 359 25.29 7.67 -16.95
N ALA A 360 24.03 7.37 -16.64
CA ALA A 360 23.61 6.82 -15.35
C ALA A 360 22.42 5.86 -15.50
N PRO A 361 22.61 4.67 -16.10
CA PRO A 361 21.53 3.72 -16.28
C PRO A 361 21.08 3.15 -14.94
N MET A 362 19.80 2.78 -14.84
CA MET A 362 19.22 2.19 -13.61
C MET A 362 19.91 0.90 -13.17
N THR A 363 20.57 0.19 -14.08
CA THR A 363 21.38 -1.01 -13.76
C THR A 363 22.54 -0.69 -12.82
N THR A 364 23.02 0.55 -12.76
CA THR A 364 24.07 0.97 -11.80
C THR A 364 23.63 0.87 -10.34
N LEU A 365 22.32 0.81 -10.08
CA LEU A 365 21.75 0.67 -8.75
C LEU A 365 21.78 -0.78 -8.23
N LEU A 366 21.89 -1.75 -9.14
CA LEU A 366 21.76 -3.18 -8.89
C LEU A 366 23.04 -3.75 -8.27
N ALA A 367 22.89 -4.52 -7.20
CA ALA A 367 23.93 -5.43 -6.73
C ALA A 367 24.22 -6.52 -7.80
N ASP A 368 25.31 -7.27 -7.65
CA ASP A 368 25.76 -8.24 -8.67
C ASP A 368 24.75 -9.35 -8.98
N ASP A 369 24.00 -9.78 -7.96
CA ASP A 369 22.99 -10.85 -8.00
C ASP A 369 21.56 -10.29 -7.86
N ALA A 370 21.36 -9.02 -8.21
CA ALA A 370 20.09 -8.36 -7.97
C ALA A 370 18.95 -8.94 -8.81
N LYS A 371 17.80 -9.13 -8.16
CA LYS A 371 16.53 -9.44 -8.83
C LYS A 371 15.83 -8.16 -9.29
N VAL A 372 15.21 -8.19 -10.47
CA VAL A 372 14.34 -7.10 -10.95
C VAL A 372 12.94 -7.64 -11.20
N SER A 373 11.95 -7.00 -10.59
CA SER A 373 10.52 -7.32 -10.78
C SER A 373 9.83 -6.14 -11.46
N VAL A 374 9.30 -6.34 -12.66
CA VAL A 374 8.59 -5.29 -13.41
C VAL A 374 7.10 -5.59 -13.45
N GLU A 375 6.30 -4.64 -12.96
CA GLU A 375 4.85 -4.68 -13.06
C GLU A 375 4.41 -4.43 -14.51
N SER A 376 3.60 -5.35 -15.03
CA SER A 376 3.01 -5.23 -16.36
C SER A 376 1.58 -4.68 -16.27
N SER A 377 1.24 -3.73 -17.15
CA SER A 377 -0.14 -3.27 -17.35
C SER A 377 -0.98 -4.23 -18.21
N VAL A 378 -0.35 -5.25 -18.81
CA VAL A 378 -1.02 -6.25 -19.64
C VAL A 378 -1.45 -7.41 -18.77
N TYR A 379 -2.73 -7.47 -18.39
CA TYR A 379 -3.33 -8.69 -17.87
C TYR A 379 -3.39 -9.73 -18.98
N GLY A 380 -2.47 -10.70 -18.93
CA GLY A 380 -2.56 -11.88 -19.79
C GLY A 380 -3.76 -12.73 -19.37
N THR A 381 -4.92 -12.53 -19.98
CA THR A 381 -6.06 -13.44 -19.86
C THR A 381 -5.78 -14.70 -20.69
N ARG A 382 -5.14 -15.72 -20.10
CA ARG A 382 -5.23 -17.07 -20.66
C ARG A 382 -6.59 -17.65 -20.30
N LYS A 383 -7.44 -17.77 -21.33
CA LYS A 383 -8.85 -18.21 -21.33
C LYS A 383 -9.22 -19.44 -20.47
N ASN A 384 -8.28 -20.22 -19.95
CA ASN A 384 -8.59 -21.46 -19.23
C ASN A 384 -7.87 -21.67 -17.89
N HIS A 385 -6.90 -20.85 -17.47
CA HIS A 385 -6.19 -21.06 -16.20
C HIS A 385 -5.80 -19.69 -15.60
N PHE A 386 -6.47 -19.27 -14.52
CA PHE A 386 -5.93 -18.24 -13.61
C PHE A 386 -4.71 -18.83 -12.89
N ARG A 387 -3.55 -18.80 -13.55
CA ARG A 387 -2.25 -18.88 -12.88
C ARG A 387 -1.58 -17.53 -13.05
N LEU A 388 -1.20 -16.94 -11.91
CA LEU A 388 -0.39 -15.73 -11.82
C LEU A 388 0.77 -15.79 -12.81
N ALA A 389 0.81 -14.85 -13.74
CA ALA A 389 2.01 -14.53 -14.51
C ALA A 389 1.91 -13.08 -14.97
N CYS A 390 2.40 -12.16 -14.14
CA CYS A 390 2.71 -10.77 -14.55
C CYS A 390 3.90 -10.25 -13.74
N LEU A 391 5.01 -10.99 -13.78
CA LEU A 391 6.35 -10.50 -13.51
C LEU A 391 7.24 -11.14 -14.57
N TYR A 392 7.77 -10.34 -15.50
CA TYR A 392 8.89 -10.80 -16.31
C TYR A 392 10.13 -10.67 -15.43
N SER A 393 10.72 -11.81 -15.04
CA SER A 393 12.12 -11.83 -14.60
C SER A 393 12.95 -11.68 -15.86
N LEU A 394 13.73 -10.61 -15.96
CA LEU A 394 14.81 -10.52 -16.93
C LEU A 394 16.06 -11.17 -16.36
#